data_AF-A0A958IDZ9-F1
#
_entry.id   AF-A0A958IDZ9-F1
#
_cell.length_a   1.000
_cell.length_b   1.000
_cell.length_c   1.000
_cell.angle_alpha   90.00
_cell.angle_beta   90.00
_cell.angle_gamma   90.00
#
_symmetry.space_group_name_H-M   'P 1'
#
loop_
_entity.id
_entity.type
_entity.pdbx_description
1 polymer ?
#
loop_
_entity_poly.entity_id
_entity_poly.type
_entity_poly.pdbx_seq_one_letter_code
_entity_poly.pdbx_strand_id
1 'polypeptide(L)'
;YIELQKNEINIMSSELQKEENHRQLRLNLYQLYANLEKSRKSLKTSKRSVEFAEENYRISSNRYENGLATTIDLLDSQIQLYQSKLDALQAYRDYILAGYSLKRILGKY
;
A
#
# COMPACT_ATOMS: atom_id res chain seq x y z
N TYR A 1 -15.92 41.41 -34.69
CA TYR A 1 -15.26 41.91 -33.47
C TYR A 1 -15.69 41.14 -32.23
N ILE A 2 -16.99 41.14 -31.86
CA ILE A 2 -17.52 40.35 -30.72
C ILE A 2 -17.20 38.85 -30.84
N GLU A 3 -17.33 38.29 -32.04
CA GLU A 3 -17.04 36.87 -32.30
C GLU A 3 -15.55 36.53 -32.18
N LEU A 4 -14.66 37.45 -32.54
CA LEU A 4 -13.22 37.30 -32.34
C LEU A 4 -12.86 37.33 -30.86
N GLN A 5 -13.42 38.28 -30.09
CA GLN A 5 -13.26 38.32 -28.63
C GLN A 5 -13.79 37.04 -27.96
N LYS A 6 -14.92 36.50 -28.44
CA LYS A 6 -15.48 35.24 -27.93
C LYS A 6 -14.55 34.06 -28.20
N ASN A 7 -13.94 34.00 -29.39
CA ASN A 7 -12.96 32.97 -29.73
C ASN A 7 -11.68 33.09 -28.89
N GLU A 8 -11.18 34.30 -28.64
CA GLU A 8 -10.02 34.55 -27.76
C GLU A 8 -10.29 34.08 -26.32
N ILE A 9 -11.46 34.41 -25.77
CA ILE A 9 -11.89 33.94 -24.43
C ILE A 9 -11.97 32.40 -24.40
N ASN A 10 -12.52 31.78 -25.45
CA ASN A 10 -12.60 30.33 -25.53
C ASN A 10 -11.22 29.67 -25.58
N ILE A 11 -10.28 30.20 -26.36
CA ILE A 11 -8.89 29.71 -26.43
C ILE A 11 -8.24 29.82 -25.05
N MET A 12 -8.30 31.00 -24.42
CA MET A 12 -7.74 31.23 -23.09
C MET A 12 -8.34 30.29 -22.04
N SER A 13 -9.66 30.07 -22.07
CA SER A 13 -10.32 29.13 -21.17
C SER A 13 -9.86 27.68 -21.39
N SER A 14 -9.63 27.28 -22.65
CA SER A 14 -9.13 25.95 -22.99
C SER A 14 -7.68 25.75 -22.55
N GLU A 15 -6.85 26.79 -22.62
CA GLU A 15 -5.47 26.76 -22.14
C GLU A 15 -5.41 26.61 -20.62
N LEU A 16 -6.23 27.38 -19.88
CA LEU A 16 -6.35 27.26 -18.43
C LEU A 16 -6.84 25.86 -18.01
N GLN A 17 -7.85 25.32 -18.70
CA GLN A 17 -8.34 23.97 -18.46
C GLN A 17 -7.24 22.91 -18.67
N LYS A 18 -6.43 23.08 -19.73
CA LYS A 18 -5.31 22.18 -20.03
C LYS A 18 -4.24 22.26 -18.93
N GLU A 19 -3.88 23.45 -18.49
CA GLU A 19 -2.90 23.64 -17.41
C GLU A 19 -3.37 22.98 -16.11
N GLU A 20 -4.65 23.18 -15.76
CA GLU A 20 -5.26 22.57 -14.57
C GLU A 20 -5.26 21.05 -14.67
N ASN A 21 -5.64 20.49 -15.81
CA ASN A 21 -5.58 19.04 -16.05
C ASN A 21 -4.15 18.49 -15.89
N HIS A 22 -3.13 19.19 -16.38
CA HIS A 22 -1.73 18.79 -16.20
C HIS A 22 -1.28 18.87 -14.74
N ARG A 23 -1.73 19.90 -14.00
CA ARG A 23 -1.46 20.06 -12.57
C ARG A 23 -2.09 18.93 -11.77
N GLN A 24 -3.36 18.63 -12.03
CA GLN A 24 -4.07 17.53 -11.38
C GLN A 24 -3.42 16.17 -11.69
N LEU A 25 -3.03 15.93 -12.94
CA LEU A 25 -2.32 14.71 -13.33
C LEU A 25 -1.01 14.53 -12.58
N ARG A 26 -0.20 15.60 -12.48
CA ARG A 26 1.05 15.57 -11.71
C ARG A 26 0.80 15.25 -10.24
N LEU A 27 -0.16 15.92 -9.60
CA LEU A 27 -0.51 15.67 -8.20
C LEU A 27 -0.96 14.22 -7.98
N ASN A 28 -1.82 13.70 -8.86
CA ASN A 28 -2.28 12.31 -8.82
C ASN A 28 -1.10 11.32 -8.94
N LEU A 29 -0.16 11.59 -9.85
CA LEU A 29 1.05 10.76 -10.01
C LEU A 29 1.91 10.74 -8.73
N TYR A 30 2.15 11.91 -8.12
CA TYR A 30 2.91 11.99 -6.87
C TYR A 30 2.23 11.22 -5.74
N GLN A 31 0.90 11.36 -5.60
CA GLN A 31 0.13 10.66 -4.57
C GLN A 31 0.19 9.13 -4.76
N LEU A 32 0.03 8.65 -5.99
CA LEU A 32 0.11 7.21 -6.29
C LEU A 32 1.51 6.65 -6.04
N TYR A 33 2.55 7.38 -6.43
CA TYR A 33 3.93 6.96 -6.16
C TYR A 33 4.22 6.92 -4.66
N ALA A 34 3.79 7.94 -3.91
CA ALA A 34 3.93 7.96 -2.46
C ALA A 34 3.17 6.79 -1.80
N ASN A 35 1.97 6.46 -2.29
CA ASN A 35 1.20 5.31 -1.79
C ASN A 35 1.87 3.97 -2.12
N LEU A 36 2.48 3.83 -3.30
CA LEU A 36 3.26 2.64 -3.65
C LEU A 36 4.47 2.47 -2.72
N GLU A 37 5.21 3.54 -2.45
CA GLU A 37 6.34 3.49 -1.53
C GLU A 37 5.91 3.20 -0.09
N LYS A 38 4.78 3.76 0.35
CA LYS A 38 4.19 3.47 1.65
C LYS A 38 3.82 2.00 1.79
N SER A 39 3.05 1.46 0.84
CA SER A 39 2.64 0.05 0.84
C SER A 39 3.82 -0.91 0.75
N ARG A 40 4.87 -0.57 -0.02
CA ARG A 40 6.14 -1.33 -0.06
C ARG A 40 6.80 -1.41 1.30
N LYS A 41 6.87 -0.28 2.03
CA LYS A 41 7.43 -0.24 3.39
C LYS A 41 6.57 -1.03 4.37
N SER A 42 5.24 -0.90 4.31
CA SER A 42 4.31 -1.69 5.13
C SER A 42 4.46 -3.20 4.90
N LEU A 43 4.61 -3.63 3.64
CA LEU A 43 4.90 -5.03 3.32
C LEU A 43 6.23 -5.49 3.92
N LYS A 44 7.27 -4.67 3.85
CA LYS A 44 8.57 -5.00 4.47
C LYS A 44 8.46 -5.15 5.99
N THR A 45 7.71 -4.25 6.65
CA THR A 45 7.53 -4.31 8.10
C THR A 45 6.69 -5.51 8.51
N SER A 46 5.58 -5.80 7.83
CA SER A 46 4.74 -6.96 8.13
C SER A 46 5.46 -8.29 7.94
N LYS A 47 6.34 -8.41 6.92
CA LYS A 47 7.22 -9.59 6.77
C LYS A 47 8.14 -9.80 7.99
N ARG A 48 8.71 -8.72 8.53
CA ARG A 48 9.51 -8.79 9.76
C ARG A 48 8.65 -9.19 10.96
N SER A 49 7.42 -8.68 11.05
CA SER A 49 6.48 -9.11 12.11
C SER A 49 6.18 -10.60 12.05
N VAL A 50 6.07 -11.18 10.85
CA VAL A 50 5.95 -12.64 10.67
C VAL A 50 7.19 -13.35 11.20
N GLU A 51 8.40 -12.92 10.83
CA GLU A 51 9.66 -13.51 11.32
C GLU A 51 9.73 -13.50 12.86
N PHE A 52 9.33 -12.39 13.50
CA PHE A 52 9.27 -12.30 14.95
C PHE A 52 8.23 -13.24 15.57
N ALA A 53 7.04 -13.33 14.98
CA ALA A 53 5.99 -14.22 15.47
C ALA A 53 6.34 -15.71 15.28
N GLU A 54 7.07 -16.04 14.21
CA GLU A 54 7.60 -17.40 13.98
C GLU A 54 8.60 -17.79 15.07
N GLU A 55 9.51 -16.89 15.44
CA GLU A 55 10.46 -17.14 16.51
C GLU A 55 9.77 -17.24 17.88
N ASN A 56 8.76 -16.42 18.15
CA ASN A 56 7.96 -16.50 19.37
C ASN A 56 7.26 -17.86 19.48
N TYR A 57 6.58 -18.30 18.41
CA TYR A 57 5.95 -19.62 18.35
C TYR A 57 6.95 -20.75 18.56
N ARG A 58 8.14 -20.67 17.95
CA ARG A 58 9.23 -21.65 18.13
C ARG A 58 9.65 -21.74 19.60
N ILE A 59 9.85 -20.60 20.27
CA ILE A 59 10.23 -20.55 21.69
C ILE A 59 9.12 -21.14 22.56
N SER A 60 7.86 -20.77 22.32
CA SER A 60 6.71 -21.29 23.08
C SER A 60 6.52 -22.80 22.88
N SER A 61 6.70 -23.31 21.66
CA SER A 61 6.67 -24.76 21.38
C SER A 61 7.75 -25.50 22.17
N ASN A 62 9.00 -25.01 22.13
CA ASN A 62 10.09 -25.61 22.89
C ASN A 62 9.80 -25.60 24.40
N ARG A 63 9.27 -24.49 24.93
CA ARG A 63 8.92 -24.41 26.37
C ARG A 63 7.80 -25.37 26.71
N TYR A 64 6.78 -25.49 25.88
CA TYR A 64 5.68 -26.42 26.07
C TYR A 64 6.16 -27.88 26.09
N GLU A 65 7.00 -28.27 25.12
CA GLU A 65 7.59 -29.61 25.03
C GLU A 65 8.44 -29.98 26.25
N ASN A 66 9.06 -28.98 26.90
CA ASN A 66 9.84 -29.15 28.12
C ASN A 66 9.00 -28.97 29.41
N GLY A 67 7.68 -28.80 29.31
CA GLY A 67 6.79 -28.59 30.46
C GLY A 67 6.96 -27.22 31.15
N LEU A 68 7.59 -26.26 30.48
CA LEU A 68 7.90 -24.90 30.96
C LEU A 68 6.90 -23.83 30.47
N ALA A 69 5.89 -24.23 29.72
CA ALA A 69 4.78 -23.40 29.24
C ALA A 69 3.49 -24.23 29.15
N THR A 70 2.36 -23.55 29.21
CA THR A 70 1.03 -24.18 29.11
C THR A 70 0.61 -24.35 27.65
N THR A 71 -0.39 -25.20 27.41
CA THR A 71 -1.03 -25.29 26.08
C THR A 71 -1.63 -23.94 25.64
N ILE A 72 -2.09 -23.12 26.60
CA ILE A 72 -2.64 -21.78 26.29
C ILE A 72 -1.54 -20.87 25.73
N ASP A 73 -0.36 -20.84 26.35
CA ASP A 73 0.78 -20.04 25.87
C ASP A 73 1.18 -20.44 24.44
N LEU A 74 1.17 -21.75 24.15
CA LEU A 74 1.45 -22.26 22.81
C LEU A 74 0.39 -21.79 21.80
N LEU A 75 -0.90 -21.95 22.12
CA LEU A 75 -2.00 -21.54 21.25
C LEU A 75 -2.00 -20.03 21.00
N ASP A 76 -1.72 -19.22 22.02
CA ASP A 76 -1.64 -17.76 21.89
C ASP A 76 -0.53 -17.34 20.93
N SER A 77 0.66 -17.94 21.07
CA SER A 77 1.78 -17.67 20.13
C SER A 77 1.46 -18.13 18.70
N GLN A 78 0.70 -19.22 18.54
CA GLN A 78 0.25 -19.71 17.24
C GLN A 78 -0.77 -18.76 16.59
N ILE A 79 -1.71 -18.24 17.38
CA ILE A 79 -2.71 -17.25 16.92
C ILE A 79 -1.99 -15.96 16.45
N GLN A 80 -1.02 -15.47 17.23
CA GLN A 80 -0.24 -14.28 16.86
C GLN A 80 0.55 -14.48 15.56
N LEU A 81 1.11 -15.68 15.35
CA LEU A 81 1.75 -16.05 14.10
C LEU A 81 0.79 -15.99 12.91
N TYR A 82 -0.41 -16.58 13.05
CA TYR A 82 -1.40 -16.55 11.98
C TYR A 82 -1.90 -15.14 11.68
N GLN A 83 -2.14 -14.33 12.71
CA GLN A 83 -2.51 -12.92 12.54
C GLN A 83 -1.42 -12.14 11.79
N SER A 84 -0.16 -12.30 12.19
CA SER A 84 0.97 -11.65 11.50
C SER A 84 1.07 -12.07 10.02
N LYS A 85 0.82 -13.35 9.72
CA LYS A 85 0.79 -13.87 8.34
C LYS A 85 -0.36 -13.28 7.53
N LEU A 86 -1.55 -13.15 8.12
CA LEU A 86 -2.69 -12.49 7.49
C LEU A 86 -2.40 -11.02 7.18
N ASP A 87 -1.82 -10.30 8.13
CA ASP A 87 -1.44 -8.89 7.96
C ASP A 87 -0.41 -8.72 6.83
N ALA A 88 0.58 -9.61 6.75
CA ALA A 88 1.56 -9.60 5.67
C ALA A 88 0.93 -9.88 4.30
N LEU A 89 -0.06 -10.78 4.23
CA LEU A 89 -0.81 -11.05 3.01
C LEU A 89 -1.65 -9.84 2.57
N GLN A 90 -2.29 -9.15 3.52
CA GLN A 90 -3.03 -7.92 3.25
C GLN A 90 -2.11 -6.81 2.77
N ALA A 91 -0.96 -6.60 3.43
CA ALA A 91 0.03 -5.63 2.98
C ALA A 91 0.59 -5.94 1.58
N TYR A 92 0.73 -7.23 1.24
CA TYR A 92 1.14 -7.66 -0.09
C TYR A 92 0.07 -7.30 -1.14
N ARG A 93 -1.20 -7.58 -0.85
CA ARG A 93 -2.33 -7.19 -1.71
C ARG A 93 -2.34 -5.68 -1.96
N ASP A 94 -2.18 -4.89 -0.91
CA ASP A 94 -2.21 -3.43 -1.00
C ASP A 94 -1.05 -2.88 -1.85
N TYR A 95 0.14 -3.46 -1.70
CA TYR A 95 1.30 -3.12 -2.54
C TYR A 95 1.03 -3.41 -4.04
N ILE A 96 0.43 -4.56 -4.34
CA ILE A 96 0.07 -4.94 -5.72
C ILE A 96 -0.97 -3.97 -6.29
N LEU A 97 -2.03 -3.66 -5.54
CA LEU A 97 -3.07 -2.71 -5.96
C LEU A 97 -2.53 -1.29 -6.17
N ALA A 98 -1.60 -0.83 -5.32
CA ALA A 98 -0.91 0.45 -5.49
C ALA A 98 -0.08 0.47 -6.79
N GLY A 99 0.60 -0.64 -7.11
CA GLY A 99 1.35 -0.79 -8.36
C GLY A 99 0.46 -0.74 -9.60
N TYR A 100 -0.67 -1.43 -9.59
CA TYR A 100 -1.66 -1.37 -10.67
C TYR A 100 -2.26 0.03 -10.83
N SER A 101 -2.55 0.72 -9.73
CA SER A 101 -3.10 2.08 -9.76
C SER A 101 -2.13 3.05 -10.45
N LEU A 102 -0.83 2.93 -10.18
CA LEU A 102 0.21 3.74 -10.84
C LEU A 102 0.33 3.40 -12.35
N LYS A 103 0.36 2.11 -12.71
CA LYS A 103 0.42 1.68 -14.12
C LYS A 103 -0.76 2.21 -14.93
N ARG A 104 -1.96 2.21 -14.36
CA ARG A 104 -3.19 2.71 -14.99
C ARG A 104 -3.08 4.19 -15.37
N ILE A 105 -2.55 5.05 -14.49
CA ILE A 105 -2.38 6.48 -14.80
C ILE A 105 -1.26 6.71 -15.83
N LEU A 106 -0.24 5.86 -15.85
CA LEU A 106 0.84 5.91 -16.85
C LEU A 106 0.43 5.40 -18.23
N GLY A 107 -0.82 4.95 -18.41
CA GLY A 107 -1.33 4.44 -19.69
C GLY A 107 -0.68 3.11 -20.13
N LYS A 108 0.05 2.44 -19.24
CA LYS A 108 0.66 1.13 -19.50
C LYS A 108 -0.29 0.05 -18.98
N TYR A 109 -1.14 -0.43 -19.87
CA TYR A 109 -1.95 -1.64 -19.68
C TYR A 109 -1.13 -2.88 -20.02
#